data_AF-A0AAD2G8X0-F1
#
_entry.id   AF-A0AAD2G8X0-F1
#
_cell.length_a   1.000
_cell.length_b   1.000
_cell.length_c   1.000
_cell.angle_alpha   90.00
_cell.angle_beta   90.00
_cell.angle_gamma   90.00
#
_symmetry.space_group_name_H-M   'P 1'
#
loop_
_entity.id
_entity.type
_entity.pdbx_description
1 polymer ?
#
loop_
_entity_poly.entity_id
_entity_poly.type
_entity_poly.pdbx_seq_one_letter_code
_entity_poly.pdbx_strand_id
1 'polypeptide(L)'
;MSPVKRKATVTSRDSKRPKNGDVQKEAVAVAKTLFGITDIVSQLFSFLDTRSLLKFSCLNKEFMSLLTYHHVVRAAMMQGGFGAQSLERLVRILECFDIWVPSPTRLLRIVCGKRCEKCFDSTRYVSASFGVFLCDNCIVTCTTPVDHGNKTIVAHKKAPFVCYGPRKGPWARKKYFIKSPMMDRSGEEVGPLITFQNIAEMIADNTPGLTPEEKVIDHMVECLHRRPDMMDGEKAILSAVKENKEEAEARKAAARESKANGQKRFGEVRKQRVDKLLDHLHGLVGDEVAWKSKLDERTHLLKAPSKVTRKRLREIPGEIQNAFDNRALMDHYIQRMVNFADHPEARRVLDHDWILDQFWYRFRRLHVHHVLGEPLKNPRALNEEDLVRLCVEVKKLVHRREACDVVLEKLVAKLDGVPFKEELEQNSWGANKWAYSFNKAYIHCILAEPLLDPALITNEKLDELAEKVRSLLERKHEVHRKVELLVQPTRKYVEWTHHLDGWRWNRVNNEVFFSLQGVSNEKARLLLEKKSLIF
;
A
#
# COMPACT_ATOMS: atom_id res chain seq x y z
N MET A 1 42.32 85.92 -56.58
CA MET A 1 42.55 84.61 -57.22
C MET A 1 43.38 83.77 -56.27
N SER A 2 42.83 82.66 -55.76
CA SER A 2 43.52 81.71 -54.86
C SER A 2 43.21 80.28 -55.32
N PRO A 3 44.18 79.34 -55.29
CA PRO A 3 43.99 78.03 -55.93
C PRO A 3 43.28 77.04 -55.00
N VAL A 4 42.29 76.35 -55.55
CA VAL A 4 41.51 75.29 -54.91
C VAL A 4 42.31 73.98 -54.93
N LYS A 5 42.68 73.46 -53.75
CA LYS A 5 43.26 72.10 -53.59
C LYS A 5 42.14 71.07 -53.41
N ARG A 6 41.96 70.16 -54.37
CA ARG A 6 41.13 68.95 -54.23
C ARG A 6 41.93 67.85 -53.53
N LYS A 7 41.45 67.35 -52.39
CA LYS A 7 41.94 66.11 -51.76
C LYS A 7 41.18 64.92 -52.36
N ALA A 8 41.90 63.99 -52.98
CA ALA A 8 41.38 62.70 -53.40
C ALA A 8 41.37 61.75 -52.18
N THR A 9 40.19 61.25 -51.83
CA THR A 9 40.00 60.25 -50.78
C THR A 9 40.18 58.86 -51.40
N VAL A 10 41.31 58.22 -51.14
CA VAL A 10 41.58 56.83 -51.53
C VAL A 10 40.94 55.91 -50.48
N THR A 11 39.82 55.27 -50.83
CA THR A 11 39.23 54.18 -50.04
C THR A 11 39.98 52.88 -50.34
N SER A 12 40.98 52.53 -49.53
CA SER A 12 41.64 51.22 -49.60
C SER A 12 40.69 50.14 -49.08
N ARG A 13 40.11 49.36 -49.99
CA ARG A 13 39.39 48.12 -49.66
C ARG A 13 40.41 47.02 -49.30
N ASP A 14 40.81 46.96 -48.04
CA ASP A 14 41.52 45.80 -47.48
C ASP A 14 40.52 44.64 -47.30
N SER A 15 40.30 43.87 -48.36
CA SER A 15 39.63 42.57 -48.27
C SER A 15 40.56 41.59 -47.56
N LYS A 16 40.48 41.52 -46.22
CA LYS A 16 41.16 40.50 -45.43
C LYS A 16 40.71 39.12 -45.92
N ARG A 17 41.65 38.35 -46.51
CA ARG A 17 41.42 36.94 -46.85
C ARG A 17 40.91 36.21 -45.60
N PRO A 18 39.81 35.46 -45.68
CA PRO A 18 39.34 34.64 -44.56
C PRO A 18 40.45 33.67 -44.16
N LYS A 19 40.70 33.55 -42.85
CA LYS A 19 41.70 32.59 -42.35
C LYS A 19 41.21 31.19 -42.70
N ASN A 20 42.10 30.28 -43.08
CA ASN A 20 41.75 28.90 -43.49
C ASN A 20 40.82 28.16 -42.49
N GLY A 21 40.85 28.52 -41.21
CA GLY A 21 39.95 27.95 -40.19
C GLY A 21 38.48 28.36 -40.33
N ASP A 22 38.17 29.51 -40.93
CA ASP A 22 36.79 29.99 -41.09
C ASP A 22 36.09 29.24 -42.24
N VAL A 23 36.82 28.96 -43.32
CA VAL A 23 36.32 28.17 -44.46
C VAL A 23 36.03 26.71 -44.06
N GLN A 24 36.86 26.12 -43.20
CA GLN A 24 36.62 24.76 -42.67
C GLN A 24 35.41 24.72 -41.74
N LYS A 25 35.19 25.74 -40.90
CA LYS A 25 34.01 25.82 -40.02
C LYS A 25 32.73 25.96 -40.82
N GLU A 26 32.74 26.76 -41.88
CA GLU A 26 31.60 26.96 -42.77
C GLU A 26 31.29 25.69 -43.57
N ALA A 27 32.29 25.02 -44.13
CA ALA A 27 32.11 23.74 -44.82
C ALA A 27 31.57 22.63 -43.90
N VAL A 28 32.04 22.56 -42.65
CA VAL A 28 31.53 21.61 -41.65
C VAL A 28 30.10 21.95 -41.24
N ALA A 29 29.75 23.23 -41.09
CA ALA A 29 28.39 23.67 -40.81
C ALA A 29 27.44 23.28 -41.95
N VAL A 30 27.82 23.59 -43.19
CA VAL A 30 27.05 23.25 -44.40
C VAL A 30 26.88 21.74 -44.55
N ALA A 31 27.93 20.94 -44.35
CA ALA A 31 27.84 19.48 -44.37
C ALA A 31 26.86 18.95 -43.30
N LYS A 32 26.91 19.48 -42.07
CA LYS A 32 25.99 19.06 -41.00
C LYS A 32 24.53 19.35 -41.32
N THR A 33 24.26 20.52 -41.92
CA THR A 33 22.91 20.87 -42.38
C THR A 33 22.47 19.98 -43.55
N LEU A 34 23.37 19.73 -44.51
CA LEU A 34 23.08 18.89 -45.69
C LEU A 34 22.81 17.43 -45.34
N PHE A 35 23.47 16.88 -44.32
CA PHE A 35 23.29 15.49 -43.92
C PHE A 35 22.18 15.28 -42.86
N GLY A 36 21.49 16.34 -42.43
CA GLY A 36 20.39 16.23 -41.46
C GLY A 36 20.79 15.61 -40.12
N ILE A 37 22.09 15.61 -39.79
CA ILE A 37 22.62 14.92 -38.60
C ILE A 37 22.03 15.54 -37.32
N THR A 38 21.80 16.85 -37.31
CA THR A 38 21.16 17.56 -36.21
C THR A 38 19.76 17.04 -35.93
N ASP A 39 18.98 16.79 -36.98
CA ASP A 39 17.60 16.32 -36.87
C ASP A 39 17.55 14.87 -36.40
N ILE A 40 18.44 14.03 -36.94
CA ILE A 40 18.58 12.64 -36.49
C ILE A 40 18.96 12.59 -35.01
N VAL A 41 19.95 13.39 -34.58
CA VAL A 41 20.37 13.43 -33.16
C VAL A 41 19.26 13.95 -32.25
N SER A 42 18.54 15.01 -32.67
CA SER A 42 17.39 15.53 -31.92
C SER A 42 16.27 14.50 -31.80
N GLN A 43 15.98 13.75 -32.87
CA GLN A 43 15.02 12.65 -32.82
C GLN A 43 15.50 11.54 -31.89
N LEU A 44 16.77 11.15 -31.95
CA LEU A 44 17.35 10.15 -31.06
C LEU A 44 17.22 10.56 -29.58
N PHE A 45 17.49 11.82 -29.25
CA PHE A 45 17.36 12.33 -27.87
C PHE A 45 15.95 12.12 -27.30
N SER A 46 14.93 12.19 -28.14
CA SER A 46 13.53 12.01 -27.74
C SER A 46 13.17 10.58 -27.33
N PHE A 47 14.04 9.60 -27.58
CA PHE A 47 13.87 8.19 -27.20
C PHE A 47 14.81 7.72 -26.08
N LEU A 48 15.80 8.54 -25.68
CA LEU A 48 16.74 8.17 -24.63
C LEU A 48 16.15 8.42 -23.23
N ASP A 49 16.40 7.50 -22.29
CA ASP A 49 16.16 7.77 -20.87
C ASP A 49 17.14 8.83 -20.35
N THR A 50 16.87 9.43 -19.18
CA THR A 50 17.70 10.54 -18.68
C THR A 50 19.18 10.20 -18.55
N ARG A 51 19.54 8.97 -18.13
CA ARG A 51 20.95 8.58 -17.97
C ARG A 51 21.62 8.35 -19.31
N SER A 52 20.92 7.71 -20.24
CA SER A 52 21.42 7.50 -21.60
C SER A 52 21.57 8.83 -22.33
N LEU A 53 20.61 9.75 -22.18
CA LEU A 53 20.66 11.12 -22.69
C LEU A 53 21.87 11.87 -22.12
N LEU A 54 22.10 11.80 -20.80
CA LEU A 54 23.27 12.42 -20.18
C LEU A 54 24.57 11.85 -20.72
N LYS A 55 24.73 10.52 -20.74
CA LYS A 55 25.93 9.87 -21.30
C LYS A 55 26.17 10.25 -22.76
N PHE A 56 25.12 10.23 -23.58
CA PHE A 56 25.21 10.55 -25.01
C PHE A 56 25.56 12.03 -25.23
N SER A 57 24.91 12.94 -24.49
CA SER A 57 25.20 14.38 -24.56
C SER A 57 26.65 14.72 -24.15
N CYS A 58 27.24 13.92 -23.26
CA CYS A 58 28.63 14.09 -22.82
C CYS A 58 29.69 13.51 -23.78
N LEU A 59 29.30 12.80 -24.85
CA LEU A 59 30.26 12.26 -25.82
C LEU A 59 30.94 13.37 -26.64
N ASN A 60 30.24 14.47 -26.92
CA ASN A 60 30.73 15.58 -27.72
C ASN A 60 30.05 16.90 -27.29
N LYS A 61 30.81 18.01 -27.24
CA LYS A 61 30.28 19.36 -27.00
C LYS A 61 29.15 19.74 -27.97
N GLU A 62 29.21 19.26 -29.21
CA GLU A 62 28.17 19.50 -30.20
C GLU A 62 26.84 18.83 -29.82
N PHE A 63 26.87 17.56 -29.37
CA PHE A 63 25.67 16.88 -28.89
C PHE A 63 25.09 17.55 -27.66
N MET A 64 25.95 18.06 -26.78
CA MET A 64 25.52 18.88 -25.66
C MET A 64 24.81 20.16 -26.10
N SER A 65 25.27 20.81 -27.18
CA SER A 65 24.62 22.02 -27.72
C SER A 65 23.28 21.76 -28.43
N LEU A 66 23.05 20.52 -28.90
CA LEU A 66 21.76 20.10 -29.47
C LEU A 66 20.73 19.70 -28.40
N LEU A 67 21.13 19.66 -27.13
CA LEU A 67 20.24 19.35 -26.03
C LEU A 67 19.29 20.52 -25.79
N THR A 68 17.98 20.25 -25.77
CA THR A 68 16.93 21.24 -25.55
C THR A 68 16.19 20.90 -24.26
N TYR A 69 15.44 21.86 -23.72
CA TYR A 69 14.56 21.62 -22.58
C TYR A 69 13.56 20.49 -22.84
N HIS A 70 12.98 20.46 -24.04
CA HIS A 70 12.02 19.44 -24.43
C HIS A 70 12.60 18.03 -24.34
N HIS A 71 13.83 17.82 -24.82
CA HIS A 71 14.52 16.52 -24.72
C HIS A 71 14.65 16.05 -23.26
N VAL A 72 15.07 16.94 -22.37
CA VAL A 72 15.31 16.62 -20.96
C VAL A 72 14.00 16.37 -20.20
N VAL A 73 13.01 17.24 -20.40
CA VAL A 73 11.69 17.13 -19.78
C VAL A 73 11.01 15.83 -20.20
N ARG A 74 10.99 15.54 -21.51
CA ARG A 74 10.42 14.29 -22.05
C ARG A 74 11.09 13.06 -21.45
N ALA A 75 12.42 13.00 -21.47
CA ALA A 75 13.16 11.88 -20.91
C ALA A 75 12.85 11.67 -19.42
N ALA A 76 12.77 12.75 -18.63
CA ALA A 76 12.44 12.69 -17.21
C ALA A 76 10.99 12.24 -16.95
N MET A 77 10.04 12.77 -17.71
CA MET A 77 8.62 12.45 -17.56
C MET A 77 8.28 11.03 -18.04
N MET A 78 8.89 10.57 -19.14
CA MET A 78 8.75 9.20 -19.63
C MET A 78 9.34 8.17 -18.65
N GLN A 79 10.51 8.47 -18.07
CA GLN A 79 11.13 7.59 -17.07
C GLN A 79 10.38 7.61 -15.73
N GLY A 80 9.78 8.74 -15.36
CA GLY A 80 9.09 8.93 -14.09
C GLY A 80 10.03 8.95 -12.89
N GLY A 81 9.51 8.54 -11.72
CA GLY A 81 10.30 8.43 -10.49
C GLY A 81 10.84 9.77 -9.97
N PHE A 82 12.09 9.76 -9.49
CA PHE A 82 12.71 10.95 -8.89
C PHE A 82 13.03 12.06 -9.90
N GLY A 83 13.25 11.73 -11.17
CA GLY A 83 13.50 12.74 -12.22
C GLY A 83 12.27 13.61 -12.44
N ALA A 84 11.13 12.97 -12.70
CA ALA A 84 9.84 13.66 -12.82
C ALA A 84 9.46 14.45 -11.56
N GLN A 85 9.63 13.88 -10.36
CA GLN A 85 9.35 14.60 -9.11
C GLN A 85 10.26 15.82 -8.91
N SER A 86 11.52 15.74 -9.33
CA SER A 86 12.44 16.88 -9.27
C SER A 86 12.00 18.00 -10.20
N LEU A 87 11.55 17.62 -11.41
CA LEU A 87 11.04 18.56 -12.39
C LEU A 87 9.74 19.25 -11.92
N GLU A 88 8.79 18.51 -11.36
CA GLU A 88 7.56 19.06 -10.79
C GLU A 88 7.83 20.06 -9.66
N ARG A 89 8.84 19.79 -8.82
CA ARG A 89 9.26 20.73 -7.77
C ARG A 89 9.93 21.96 -8.36
N LEU A 90 10.78 21.77 -9.36
CA LEU A 90 11.47 22.85 -10.03
C LEU A 90 10.48 23.80 -10.72
N VAL A 91 9.48 23.26 -11.42
CA VAL A 91 8.42 24.05 -12.08
C VAL A 91 7.71 24.99 -11.10
N ARG A 92 7.33 24.51 -9.91
CA ARG A 92 6.68 25.35 -8.90
C ARG A 92 7.54 26.52 -8.42
N ILE A 93 8.87 26.37 -8.48
CA ILE A 93 9.81 27.41 -8.08
C ILE A 93 10.08 28.36 -9.26
N LEU A 94 10.12 27.82 -10.49
CA LEU A 94 10.25 28.60 -11.73
C LEU A 94 9.03 29.50 -11.97
N GLU A 95 7.81 29.03 -11.70
CA GLU A 95 6.57 29.81 -11.82
C GLU A 95 6.58 31.08 -10.94
N CYS A 96 7.38 31.08 -9.86
CA CYS A 96 7.56 32.25 -9.00
C CYS A 96 8.70 33.17 -9.46
N PHE A 97 9.48 32.80 -10.47
CA PHE A 97 10.73 33.45 -10.87
C PHE A 97 11.74 33.59 -9.73
N ASP A 98 11.75 32.64 -8.81
CA ASP A 98 12.57 32.76 -7.59
C ASP A 98 14.01 32.29 -7.79
N ILE A 99 14.32 31.63 -8.91
CA ILE A 99 15.60 30.97 -9.16
C ILE A 99 16.14 31.25 -10.55
N TRP A 100 17.45 31.06 -10.71
CA TRP A 100 18.10 30.97 -12.01
C TRP A 100 17.56 29.78 -12.81
N VAL A 101 17.06 30.05 -14.01
CA VAL A 101 16.54 29.03 -14.93
C VAL A 101 17.71 28.13 -15.35
N PRO A 102 17.65 26.82 -15.06
CA PRO A 102 18.76 25.93 -15.42
C PRO A 102 18.92 25.85 -16.94
N SER A 103 20.14 25.74 -17.42
CA SER A 103 20.43 25.34 -18.81
C SER A 103 19.89 23.92 -19.09
N PRO A 104 19.68 23.51 -20.35
CA PRO A 104 19.31 22.13 -20.67
C PRO A 104 20.26 21.10 -20.06
N THR A 105 21.57 21.37 -20.07
CA THR A 105 22.60 20.50 -19.49
C THR A 105 22.51 20.42 -17.97
N ARG A 106 22.25 21.55 -17.29
CA ARG A 106 22.02 21.55 -15.84
C ARG A 106 20.71 20.87 -15.47
N LEU A 107 19.65 21.14 -16.20
CA LEU A 107 18.36 20.47 -16.00
C LEU A 107 18.52 18.95 -16.14
N LEU A 108 19.30 18.49 -17.13
CA LEU A 108 19.60 17.07 -17.31
C LEU A 108 20.33 16.48 -16.10
N ARG A 109 21.31 17.21 -15.55
CA ARG A 109 22.01 16.81 -14.32
C ARG A 109 21.08 16.78 -13.11
N ILE A 110 20.14 17.72 -13.01
CA ILE A 110 19.11 17.78 -11.96
C ILE A 110 18.20 16.54 -12.04
N VAL A 111 17.65 16.21 -13.22
CA VAL A 111 16.74 15.06 -13.36
C VAL A 111 17.46 13.72 -13.23
N CYS A 112 18.76 13.66 -13.57
CA CYS A 112 19.61 12.50 -13.27
C CYS A 112 20.08 12.44 -11.81
N GLY A 113 19.88 13.53 -11.04
CA GLY A 113 20.72 13.93 -9.94
C GLY A 113 20.54 13.17 -8.63
N LYS A 114 21.68 12.71 -8.11
CA LYS A 114 21.97 12.37 -6.70
C LYS A 114 23.24 13.09 -6.21
N ARG A 115 23.75 14.09 -6.94
CA ARG A 115 24.99 14.80 -6.59
C ARG A 115 24.67 16.22 -6.15
N CYS A 116 25.45 16.70 -5.20
CA CYS A 116 25.39 18.09 -4.75
C CYS A 116 25.97 19.02 -5.82
N GLU A 117 25.30 20.10 -6.20
CA GLU A 117 25.80 21.11 -7.17
C GLU A 117 26.94 21.94 -6.61
N LYS A 118 27.16 21.93 -5.28
CA LYS A 118 28.30 22.61 -4.65
C LYS A 118 29.52 21.71 -4.44
N CYS A 119 29.38 20.63 -3.66
CA CYS A 119 30.52 19.75 -3.35
C CYS A 119 30.70 18.59 -4.33
N PHE A 120 29.71 18.30 -5.19
CA PHE A 120 29.70 17.17 -6.15
C PHE A 120 29.71 15.78 -5.54
N ASP A 121 29.64 15.67 -4.21
CA ASP A 121 29.50 14.39 -3.55
C ASP A 121 28.18 13.72 -3.92
N SER A 122 28.23 12.40 -4.06
CA SER A 122 27.03 11.59 -4.17
C SER A 122 26.29 11.56 -2.83
N THR A 123 25.03 11.96 -2.84
CA THR A 123 24.13 11.88 -1.70
C THR A 123 22.89 11.08 -2.07
N ARG A 124 22.31 10.39 -1.08
CA ARG A 124 21.05 9.66 -1.28
C ARG A 124 19.87 10.60 -1.49
N TYR A 125 19.95 11.79 -0.92
CA TYR A 125 18.93 12.82 -0.95
C TYR A 125 19.57 14.14 -1.31
N VAL A 126 18.96 14.83 -2.25
CA VAL A 126 19.33 16.19 -2.57
C VAL A 126 18.06 17.01 -2.38
N SER A 127 18.13 18.04 -1.53
CA SER A 127 16.98 18.92 -1.39
C SER A 127 16.94 19.80 -2.61
N ALA A 128 15.89 19.68 -3.43
CA ALA A 128 15.59 20.64 -4.50
C ALA A 128 15.00 21.96 -3.93
N SER A 129 15.26 22.23 -2.65
CA SER A 129 14.98 23.51 -2.03
C SER A 129 15.82 24.57 -2.71
N PHE A 130 15.27 25.77 -2.91
CA PHE A 130 15.99 26.89 -3.54
C PHE A 130 16.35 26.69 -5.01
N GLY A 131 15.80 25.67 -5.70
CA GLY A 131 16.18 25.36 -7.08
C GLY A 131 17.64 24.92 -7.25
N VAL A 132 18.32 24.54 -6.16
CA VAL A 132 19.68 23.96 -6.18
C VAL A 132 19.64 22.59 -5.56
N PHE A 133 20.44 21.69 -6.11
CA PHE A 133 20.63 20.37 -5.59
C PHE A 133 21.75 20.37 -4.52
N LEU A 134 21.42 20.52 -3.23
CA LEU A 134 22.41 20.51 -2.14
C LEU A 134 22.31 19.26 -1.24
N CYS A 135 23.47 18.72 -0.83
CA CYS A 135 23.56 17.74 0.27
C CYS A 135 23.35 18.43 1.62
N ASP A 136 23.03 17.68 2.67
CA ASP A 136 22.72 18.24 4.00
C ASP A 136 23.86 19.12 4.55
N ASN A 137 25.12 18.71 4.37
CA ASN A 137 26.28 19.51 4.78
C ASN A 137 26.37 20.83 4.01
N CYS A 138 26.13 20.80 2.70
CA CYS A 138 26.10 22.01 1.89
C CYS A 138 24.90 22.89 2.24
N ILE A 139 23.73 22.33 2.58
CA ILE A 139 22.59 23.13 3.05
C ILE A 139 23.00 23.88 4.32
N VAL A 140 23.54 23.21 5.33
CA VAL A 140 23.95 23.85 6.59
C VAL A 140 25.02 24.92 6.38
N THR A 141 26.01 24.66 5.54
CA THR A 141 27.11 25.61 5.30
C THR A 141 26.70 26.78 4.43
N CYS A 142 25.84 26.56 3.42
CA CYS A 142 25.45 27.56 2.44
C CYS A 142 24.23 28.36 2.86
N THR A 143 23.52 27.93 3.90
CA THR A 143 22.33 28.64 4.36
C THR A 143 22.52 29.25 5.73
N THR A 144 21.78 30.34 5.97
CA THR A 144 21.68 30.99 7.28
C THR A 144 20.25 30.83 7.79
N PRO A 145 20.03 30.41 9.05
CA PRO A 145 18.71 30.36 9.64
C PRO A 145 18.14 31.77 9.77
N VAL A 146 16.85 31.87 9.49
CA VAL A 146 16.04 33.08 9.60
C VAL A 146 15.47 33.12 11.01
N ASP A 147 15.92 34.07 11.80
CA ASP A 147 15.29 34.34 13.09
C ASP A 147 14.03 35.20 12.89
N HIS A 148 12.88 34.69 13.34
CA HIS A 148 11.60 35.39 13.23
C HIS A 148 11.57 36.71 14.03
N GLY A 149 12.48 36.87 15.01
CA GLY A 149 12.64 38.11 15.78
C GLY A 149 13.41 39.22 15.06
N ASN A 150 14.11 38.92 13.95
CA ASN A 150 14.94 39.92 13.30
C ASN A 150 14.08 40.84 12.42
N LYS A 151 14.01 42.14 12.78
CA LYS A 151 13.15 43.12 12.09
C LYS A 151 13.51 43.28 10.61
N THR A 152 14.77 43.09 10.24
CA THR A 152 15.27 43.03 8.85
C THR A 152 14.73 41.84 8.06
N ILE A 153 13.95 40.94 8.66
CA ILE A 153 13.33 39.79 7.99
C ILE A 153 11.80 39.92 7.99
N VAL A 154 11.22 40.67 8.93
CA VAL A 154 9.77 40.87 9.04
C VAL A 154 9.21 41.68 7.87
N ALA A 155 9.98 42.60 7.29
CA ALA A 155 9.68 43.26 6.00
C ALA A 155 9.57 42.22 4.84
N HIS A 156 10.28 41.10 4.97
CA HIS A 156 10.38 40.05 3.96
C HIS A 156 9.38 38.90 4.14
N LYS A 157 8.34 39.05 4.98
CA LYS A 157 7.29 38.03 5.14
C LYS A 157 6.51 37.73 3.85
N LYS A 158 6.56 38.61 2.86
CA LYS A 158 5.96 38.42 1.52
C LYS A 158 6.94 37.81 0.50
N ALA A 159 8.21 37.68 0.85
CA ALA A 159 9.23 37.15 -0.04
C ALA A 159 9.16 35.60 0.00
N PRO A 160 8.85 34.90 -1.11
CA PRO A 160 8.59 33.45 -1.16
C PRO A 160 9.81 32.56 -0.82
N PHE A 161 10.97 33.17 -0.56
CA PHE A 161 12.31 32.55 -0.50
C PHE A 161 12.64 31.68 0.70
N VAL A 162 11.62 31.16 1.37
CA VAL A 162 11.78 30.39 2.59
C VAL A 162 11.70 28.90 2.28
N CYS A 163 12.79 28.17 2.56
CA CYS A 163 12.71 26.73 2.71
C CYS A 163 12.85 26.30 4.17
N TYR A 164 12.20 25.18 4.48
CA TYR A 164 12.28 24.50 5.77
C TYR A 164 13.64 23.78 5.86
N GLY A 165 14.25 23.85 7.04
CA GLY A 165 15.53 23.23 7.33
C GLY A 165 15.60 21.71 7.12
N PRO A 166 16.76 21.10 7.41
CA PRO A 166 16.96 19.67 7.22
C PRO A 166 15.84 18.84 7.87
N ARG A 167 15.37 17.80 7.17
CA ARG A 167 14.12 17.07 7.45
C ARG A 167 14.03 16.45 8.85
N LYS A 168 15.13 16.37 9.61
CA LYS A 168 15.19 15.76 10.94
C LYS A 168 16.05 16.61 11.88
N GLY A 169 15.59 16.75 13.12
CA GLY A 169 16.31 17.45 14.20
C GLY A 169 15.70 18.80 14.57
N PRO A 170 16.29 19.49 15.57
CA PRO A 170 15.81 20.80 16.07
C PRO A 170 15.81 21.92 15.00
N TRP A 171 16.42 21.65 13.86
CA TRP A 171 16.59 22.53 12.70
C TRP A 171 15.42 22.46 11.70
N ALA A 172 14.57 21.44 11.75
CA ALA A 172 13.52 21.19 10.75
C ALA A 172 12.42 22.27 10.68
N ARG A 173 12.27 23.08 11.73
CA ARG A 173 11.24 24.15 11.81
C ARG A 173 11.76 25.53 11.46
N LYS A 174 13.08 25.70 11.34
CA LYS A 174 13.65 26.99 10.98
C LYS A 174 13.55 27.20 9.48
N LYS A 175 13.33 28.47 9.12
CA LYS A 175 13.39 28.98 7.75
C LYS A 175 14.86 29.29 7.43
N TYR A 176 15.30 29.09 6.19
CA TYR A 176 16.69 29.28 5.79
C TYR A 176 16.80 30.08 4.49
N PHE A 177 17.84 30.92 4.34
CA PHE A 177 18.24 31.58 3.09
C PHE A 177 19.60 31.10 2.65
N ILE A 178 19.83 31.02 1.33
CA ILE A 178 21.17 30.88 0.76
C ILE A 178 21.97 32.16 1.06
N LYS A 179 23.21 31.98 1.55
CA LYS A 179 24.07 33.07 2.03
C LYS A 179 24.53 34.00 0.90
N SER A 180 25.02 33.43 -0.18
CA SER A 180 25.69 34.14 -1.26
C SER A 180 25.31 33.53 -2.61
N PRO A 181 25.41 34.29 -3.72
CA PRO A 181 25.21 33.74 -5.06
C PRO A 181 26.07 32.50 -5.28
N MET A 182 25.51 31.52 -5.98
CA MET A 182 26.17 30.24 -6.20
C MET A 182 26.40 30.01 -7.69
N MET A 183 27.54 29.42 -8.01
CA MET A 183 27.83 28.91 -9.32
C MET A 183 28.09 27.41 -9.23
N ASP A 184 27.68 26.68 -10.26
CA ASP A 184 28.06 25.28 -10.42
C ASP A 184 29.50 25.16 -10.99
N ARG A 185 29.98 23.92 -11.19
CA ARG A 185 31.31 23.69 -11.81
C ARG A 185 31.42 24.14 -13.26
N SER A 186 30.30 24.35 -13.94
CA SER A 186 30.26 24.82 -15.32
C SER A 186 30.31 26.35 -15.39
N GLY A 187 30.30 27.03 -14.24
CA GLY A 187 30.20 28.48 -14.15
C GLY A 187 28.78 29.00 -14.35
N GLU A 188 27.77 28.12 -14.30
CA GLU A 188 26.37 28.51 -14.41
C GLU A 188 25.87 29.00 -13.05
N GLU A 189 25.14 30.11 -13.03
CA GLU A 189 24.48 30.62 -11.84
C GLU A 189 23.36 29.66 -11.41
N VAL A 190 23.35 29.33 -10.12
CA VAL A 190 22.39 28.38 -9.57
C VAL A 190 21.73 28.92 -8.32
N GLY A 191 20.46 28.55 -8.17
CA GLY A 191 19.70 28.82 -6.96
C GLY A 191 18.91 30.10 -7.00
N PRO A 192 18.59 30.68 -5.83
CA PRO A 192 17.76 31.86 -5.77
C PRO A 192 18.37 33.03 -6.52
N LEU A 193 17.53 33.82 -7.21
CA LEU A 193 17.97 35.09 -7.82
C LEU A 193 18.47 36.07 -6.76
N ILE A 194 17.87 36.03 -5.58
CA ILE A 194 18.22 36.87 -4.44
C ILE A 194 18.74 36.01 -3.31
N THR A 195 19.98 36.25 -2.89
CA THR A 195 20.58 35.62 -1.71
C THR A 195 20.63 36.60 -0.54
N PHE A 196 20.98 36.09 0.65
CA PHE A 196 21.13 36.93 1.85
C PHE A 196 22.14 38.06 1.65
N GLN A 197 23.24 37.79 0.94
CA GLN A 197 24.23 38.80 0.56
C GLN A 197 23.63 39.93 -0.28
N ASN A 198 22.84 39.62 -1.32
CA ASN A 198 22.21 40.66 -2.15
C ASN A 198 21.29 41.55 -1.31
N ILE A 199 20.55 40.96 -0.37
CA ILE A 199 19.69 41.72 0.55
C ILE A 199 20.53 42.64 1.44
N ALA A 200 21.64 42.14 1.99
CA ALA A 200 22.53 42.95 2.82
C ALA A 200 23.13 44.13 2.03
N GLU A 201 23.51 43.91 0.77
CA GLU A 201 24.00 44.94 -0.15
C GLU A 201 22.91 45.98 -0.46
N MET A 202 21.66 45.56 -0.72
CA MET A 202 20.52 46.46 -0.96
C MET A 202 20.15 47.31 0.26
N ILE A 203 20.30 46.75 1.47
CA ILE A 203 20.06 47.49 2.72
C ILE A 203 21.19 48.50 2.97
N ALA A 204 22.44 48.13 2.66
CA ALA A 204 23.58 49.02 2.79
C ALA A 204 23.57 50.16 1.76
N ASP A 205 22.97 49.93 0.60
CA ASP A 205 22.70 50.96 -0.38
C ASP A 205 21.66 51.96 0.18
N ASN A 206 22.10 53.19 0.44
CA ASN A 206 21.26 54.27 0.95
C ASN A 206 20.65 55.13 -0.16
N THR A 207 20.47 54.60 -1.38
CA THR A 207 19.83 55.33 -2.49
C THR A 207 18.50 55.94 -2.02
N PRO A 208 18.38 57.28 -1.98
CA PRO A 208 17.23 57.96 -1.41
C PRO A 208 16.00 57.75 -2.29
N GLY A 209 14.86 57.50 -1.66
CA GLY A 209 13.56 57.39 -2.34
C GLY A 209 13.11 55.98 -2.73
N LEU A 210 13.98 54.97 -2.62
CA LEU A 210 13.61 53.56 -2.85
C LEU A 210 13.48 52.80 -1.53
N THR A 211 12.34 52.15 -1.34
CA THR A 211 12.11 51.18 -0.28
C THR A 211 12.98 49.93 -0.49
N PRO A 212 13.32 49.16 0.57
CA PRO A 212 14.03 47.89 0.41
C PRO A 212 13.33 46.92 -0.54
N GLU A 213 12.00 46.92 -0.56
CA GLU A 213 11.18 46.11 -1.47
C GLU A 213 11.36 46.53 -2.93
N GLU A 214 11.38 47.84 -3.22
CA GLU A 214 11.62 48.33 -4.59
C GLU A 214 13.04 47.97 -5.07
N LYS A 215 14.05 48.06 -4.20
CA LYS A 215 15.43 47.63 -4.53
C LYS A 215 15.53 46.15 -4.86
N VAL A 216 14.80 45.31 -4.13
CA VAL A 216 14.69 43.88 -4.39
C VAL A 216 14.06 43.64 -5.77
N ILE A 217 12.97 44.33 -6.08
CA ILE A 217 12.29 44.23 -7.38
C ILE A 217 13.20 44.69 -8.51
N ASP A 218 13.84 45.85 -8.38
CA ASP A 218 14.75 46.41 -9.37
C ASP A 218 15.91 45.45 -9.66
N HIS A 219 16.47 44.82 -8.63
CA HIS A 219 17.52 43.81 -8.80
C HIS A 219 17.02 42.55 -9.50
N MET A 220 15.82 42.06 -9.18
CA MET A 220 15.23 40.92 -9.92
C MET A 220 15.04 41.27 -11.39
N VAL A 221 14.52 42.46 -11.67
CA VAL A 221 14.34 42.97 -13.02
C VAL A 221 15.69 43.07 -13.73
N GLU A 222 16.73 43.59 -13.08
CA GLU A 222 18.09 43.64 -13.63
C GLU A 222 18.64 42.24 -13.93
N CYS A 223 18.48 41.27 -13.04
CA CYS A 223 18.87 39.88 -13.25
C CYS A 223 18.17 39.29 -14.49
N LEU A 224 16.86 39.51 -14.64
CA LEU A 224 16.09 39.05 -15.80
C LEU A 224 16.51 39.75 -17.10
N HIS A 225 16.83 41.05 -17.05
CA HIS A 225 17.33 41.79 -18.22
C HIS A 225 18.72 41.34 -18.66
N ARG A 226 19.59 40.94 -17.73
CA ARG A 226 20.92 40.39 -18.06
C ARG A 226 20.86 39.05 -18.78
N ARG A 227 19.74 38.33 -18.67
CA ARG A 227 19.55 36.99 -19.22
C ARG A 227 18.15 36.84 -19.85
N PRO A 228 17.87 37.51 -20.99
CA PRO A 228 16.56 37.40 -21.66
C PRO A 228 16.25 35.95 -22.08
N ASP A 229 17.29 35.14 -22.30
CA ASP A 229 17.20 33.71 -22.59
C ASP A 229 16.54 32.89 -21.47
N MET A 230 16.53 33.40 -20.23
CA MET A 230 15.85 32.75 -19.11
C MET A 230 14.34 32.71 -19.27
N MET A 231 13.73 33.78 -19.76
CA MET A 231 12.27 33.83 -19.96
C MET A 231 11.84 32.81 -21.01
N ASP A 232 12.64 32.65 -22.07
CA ASP A 232 12.41 31.65 -23.10
C ASP A 232 12.65 30.23 -22.57
N GLY A 233 13.68 30.03 -21.77
CA GLY A 233 13.97 28.76 -21.12
C GLY A 233 12.87 28.32 -20.14
N GLU A 234 12.35 29.24 -19.33
CA GLU A 234 11.26 28.97 -18.39
C GLU A 234 9.97 28.62 -19.14
N LYS A 235 9.56 29.43 -20.13
CA LYS A 235 8.43 29.10 -21.01
C LYS A 235 8.60 27.74 -21.69
N ALA A 236 9.80 27.41 -22.16
CA ALA A 236 10.12 26.13 -22.78
C ALA A 236 10.01 24.96 -21.79
N ILE A 237 10.44 25.12 -20.54
CA ILE A 237 10.28 24.10 -19.50
C ILE A 237 8.80 23.91 -19.16
N LEU A 238 8.07 25.01 -18.91
CA LEU A 238 6.65 24.95 -18.51
C LEU A 238 5.77 24.33 -19.59
N SER A 239 5.94 24.74 -20.85
CA SER A 239 5.23 24.16 -22.00
C SER A 239 5.54 22.68 -22.15
N ALA A 240 6.83 22.31 -22.16
CA ALA A 240 7.23 20.91 -22.29
C ALA A 240 6.68 20.03 -21.15
N VAL A 241 6.65 20.53 -19.91
CA VAL A 241 6.11 19.77 -18.77
C VAL A 241 4.62 19.56 -18.93
N LYS A 242 3.88 20.60 -19.35
CA LYS A 242 2.44 20.50 -19.60
C LYS A 242 2.12 19.47 -20.68
N GLU A 243 2.76 19.59 -21.84
CA GLU A 243 2.59 18.67 -22.97
C GLU A 243 2.91 17.21 -22.60
N ASN A 244 4.05 16.98 -21.93
CA ASN A 244 4.45 15.63 -21.54
C ASN A 244 3.58 15.05 -20.43
N LYS A 245 2.98 15.89 -19.58
CA LYS A 245 2.01 15.44 -18.57
C LYS A 245 0.72 14.98 -19.22
N GLU A 246 0.20 15.75 -20.18
CA GLU A 246 -0.97 15.38 -20.98
C GLU A 246 -0.71 14.09 -21.77
N GLU A 247 0.46 13.95 -22.41
CA GLU A 247 0.86 12.71 -23.11
C GLU A 247 0.96 11.51 -22.14
N ALA A 248 1.56 11.71 -20.96
CA ALA A 248 1.68 10.66 -19.94
C ALA A 248 0.31 10.23 -19.38
N GLU A 249 -0.62 11.15 -19.19
CA GLU A 249 -1.99 10.87 -18.77
C GLU A 249 -2.77 10.13 -19.86
N ALA A 250 -2.65 10.54 -21.13
CA ALA A 250 -3.21 9.84 -22.28
C ALA A 250 -2.69 8.40 -22.39
N ARG A 251 -1.37 8.19 -22.26
CA ARG A 251 -0.76 6.84 -22.25
C ARG A 251 -1.26 5.99 -21.08
N LYS A 252 -1.41 6.57 -19.88
CA LYS A 252 -1.99 5.86 -18.72
C LYS A 252 -3.45 5.49 -18.96
N ALA A 253 -4.24 6.37 -19.60
CA ALA A 253 -5.62 6.09 -19.96
C ALA A 253 -5.71 4.94 -20.98
N ALA A 254 -4.93 5.00 -22.06
CA ALA A 254 -4.85 3.93 -23.07
C ALA A 254 -4.38 2.59 -22.47
N ALA A 255 -3.40 2.60 -21.55
CA ALA A 255 -2.96 1.40 -20.85
C ALA A 255 -4.03 0.81 -19.93
N ARG A 256 -4.80 1.67 -19.23
CA ARG A 256 -5.96 1.24 -18.41
C ARG A 256 -7.05 0.63 -19.27
N GLU A 257 -7.35 1.24 -20.40
CA GLU A 257 -8.34 0.73 -21.37
C GLU A 257 -7.90 -0.61 -21.96
N SER A 258 -6.65 -0.73 -22.42
CA SER A 258 -6.10 -1.99 -22.91
C SER A 258 -6.14 -3.09 -21.84
N LYS A 259 -5.82 -2.76 -20.59
CA LYS A 259 -5.93 -3.70 -19.46
C LYS A 259 -7.38 -4.10 -19.19
N ALA A 260 -8.33 -3.16 -19.25
CA ALA A 260 -9.75 -3.44 -19.07
C ALA A 260 -10.30 -4.33 -20.21
N ASN A 261 -9.92 -4.04 -21.45
CA ASN A 261 -10.29 -4.84 -22.63
C ASN A 261 -9.67 -6.25 -22.57
N GLY A 262 -8.41 -6.35 -22.14
CA GLY A 262 -7.76 -7.62 -21.86
C GLY A 262 -8.52 -8.43 -20.81
N GLN A 263 -8.89 -7.80 -19.69
CA GLN A 263 -9.68 -8.45 -18.63
C GLN A 263 -11.06 -8.92 -19.10
N LYS A 264 -11.76 -8.12 -19.91
CA LYS A 264 -13.04 -8.50 -20.52
C LYS A 264 -12.89 -9.73 -21.42
N ARG A 265 -11.91 -9.71 -22.33
CA ARG A 265 -11.61 -10.83 -23.24
C ARG A 265 -11.24 -12.12 -22.47
N PHE A 266 -10.42 -12.00 -21.42
CA PHE A 266 -10.11 -13.14 -20.55
C PHE A 266 -11.35 -13.64 -19.79
N GLY A 267 -12.24 -12.75 -19.37
CA GLY A 267 -13.53 -13.08 -18.76
C GLY A 267 -14.43 -13.88 -19.70
N GLU A 268 -14.56 -13.45 -20.96
CA GLU A 268 -15.35 -14.13 -22.00
C GLU A 268 -14.81 -15.52 -22.33
N VAL A 269 -13.50 -15.65 -22.55
CA VAL A 269 -12.86 -16.96 -22.80
C VAL A 269 -13.07 -17.91 -21.61
N ARG A 270 -13.05 -17.39 -20.38
CA ARG A 270 -13.29 -18.18 -19.18
C ARG A 270 -14.76 -18.60 -19.06
N LYS A 271 -15.69 -17.70 -19.38
CA LYS A 271 -17.13 -18.00 -19.44
C LYS A 271 -17.40 -19.12 -20.45
N GLN A 272 -16.91 -19.00 -21.68
CA GLN A 272 -17.03 -20.04 -22.72
C GLN A 272 -16.48 -21.40 -22.28
N ARG A 273 -15.40 -21.43 -21.49
CA ARG A 273 -14.84 -22.70 -20.96
C ARG A 273 -15.72 -23.31 -19.88
N VAL A 274 -16.35 -22.49 -19.03
CA VAL A 274 -17.30 -22.95 -18.02
C VAL A 274 -18.56 -23.47 -18.70
N ASP A 275 -19.08 -22.74 -19.69
CA ASP A 275 -20.27 -23.14 -20.45
C ASP A 275 -20.04 -24.50 -21.13
N LYS A 276 -18.91 -24.68 -21.84
CA LYS A 276 -18.53 -25.99 -22.43
C LYS A 276 -18.42 -27.13 -21.42
N LEU A 277 -17.94 -26.84 -20.20
CA LEU A 277 -17.83 -27.85 -19.15
C LEU A 277 -19.22 -28.24 -18.63
N LEU A 278 -20.11 -27.27 -18.47
CA LEU A 278 -21.49 -27.51 -18.06
C LEU A 278 -22.25 -28.32 -19.11
N ASP A 279 -22.12 -27.98 -20.40
CA ASP A 279 -22.70 -28.74 -21.50
C ASP A 279 -22.24 -30.20 -21.47
N HIS A 280 -20.95 -30.43 -21.24
CA HIS A 280 -20.39 -31.78 -21.12
C HIS A 280 -20.95 -32.53 -19.89
N LEU A 281 -21.07 -31.87 -18.74
CA LEU A 281 -21.66 -32.46 -17.53
C LEU A 281 -23.14 -32.79 -17.73
N HIS A 282 -23.91 -31.93 -18.39
CA HIS A 282 -25.30 -32.19 -18.74
C HIS A 282 -25.44 -33.43 -19.63
N GLY A 283 -24.56 -33.60 -20.62
CA GLY A 283 -24.55 -34.79 -21.47
C GLY A 283 -24.24 -36.09 -20.72
N LEU A 284 -23.47 -36.05 -19.63
CA LEU A 284 -23.11 -37.22 -18.83
C LEU A 284 -24.20 -37.65 -17.83
N VAL A 285 -24.94 -36.69 -17.27
CA VAL A 285 -25.89 -36.95 -16.16
C VAL A 285 -27.31 -37.25 -16.66
N GLY A 286 -27.64 -36.92 -17.91
CA GLY A 286 -28.99 -37.08 -18.45
C GLY A 286 -30.00 -36.08 -17.86
N ASP A 287 -31.26 -36.17 -18.25
CA ASP A 287 -32.33 -35.21 -17.88
C ASP A 287 -32.95 -35.46 -16.48
N GLU A 288 -32.31 -36.22 -15.61
CA GLU A 288 -32.83 -36.46 -14.26
C GLU A 288 -32.92 -35.14 -13.45
N VAL A 289 -34.17 -34.73 -13.18
CA VAL A 289 -34.60 -33.44 -12.63
C VAL A 289 -33.90 -33.06 -11.31
N ALA A 290 -33.49 -34.05 -10.52
CA ALA A 290 -32.85 -33.82 -9.22
C ALA A 290 -31.46 -33.15 -9.32
N TRP A 291 -30.76 -33.31 -10.45
CA TRP A 291 -29.40 -32.77 -10.62
C TRP A 291 -29.36 -31.34 -11.15
N LYS A 292 -30.31 -30.95 -12.01
CA LYS A 292 -30.44 -29.57 -12.50
C LYS A 292 -30.53 -28.59 -11.32
N SER A 293 -31.33 -28.90 -10.31
CA SER A 293 -31.47 -28.13 -9.06
C SER A 293 -30.13 -27.94 -8.30
N LYS A 294 -29.34 -29.01 -8.10
CA LYS A 294 -28.05 -28.91 -7.39
C LYS A 294 -26.93 -28.25 -8.20
N LEU A 295 -26.96 -28.40 -9.53
CA LEU A 295 -26.06 -27.69 -10.43
C LEU A 295 -26.40 -26.19 -10.44
N ASP A 296 -27.69 -25.86 -10.40
CA ASP A 296 -28.20 -24.49 -10.26
C ASP A 296 -27.86 -23.88 -8.89
N GLU A 297 -27.81 -24.63 -7.79
CA GLU A 297 -27.29 -24.14 -6.50
C GLU A 297 -25.78 -23.81 -6.58
N ARG A 298 -25.04 -24.48 -7.47
CA ARG A 298 -23.63 -24.16 -7.78
C ARG A 298 -23.48 -23.00 -8.79
N THR A 299 -24.57 -22.31 -9.18
CA THR A 299 -24.55 -21.07 -9.99
C THR A 299 -23.70 -19.94 -9.39
N HIS A 300 -23.29 -19.99 -8.13
CA HIS A 300 -22.29 -19.06 -7.62
C HIS A 300 -20.95 -19.12 -8.39
N LEU A 301 -20.63 -20.26 -9.02
CA LEU A 301 -19.50 -20.42 -9.96
C LEU A 301 -19.77 -19.73 -11.31
N LEU A 302 -21.03 -19.71 -11.76
CA LEU A 302 -21.50 -18.98 -12.95
C LEU A 302 -21.60 -17.47 -12.71
N LYS A 303 -22.02 -17.05 -11.51
CA LYS A 303 -22.17 -15.65 -11.09
C LYS A 303 -20.82 -14.96 -10.85
N ALA A 304 -19.75 -15.72 -10.57
CA ALA A 304 -18.39 -15.19 -10.42
C ALA A 304 -17.34 -16.07 -11.13
N PRO A 305 -17.33 -16.13 -12.48
CA PRO A 305 -16.38 -16.95 -13.24
C PRO A 305 -14.93 -16.62 -12.87
N SER A 306 -14.66 -15.36 -12.53
CA SER A 306 -13.35 -14.86 -12.09
C SER A 306 -12.79 -15.56 -10.84
N LYS A 307 -13.63 -16.14 -9.98
CA LYS A 307 -13.24 -16.85 -8.75
C LYS A 307 -12.97 -18.36 -8.94
N VAL A 308 -13.28 -18.92 -10.11
CA VAL A 308 -13.15 -20.36 -10.43
C VAL A 308 -11.72 -20.72 -10.85
N THR A 309 -10.82 -20.97 -9.91
CA THR A 309 -9.40 -21.24 -10.23
C THR A 309 -9.22 -22.57 -10.97
N ARG A 310 -8.11 -22.73 -11.72
CA ARG A 310 -7.78 -24.03 -12.38
C ARG A 310 -7.74 -25.19 -11.39
N LYS A 311 -7.32 -24.95 -10.15
CA LYS A 311 -7.32 -25.94 -9.06
C LYS A 311 -8.74 -26.38 -8.73
N ARG A 312 -9.65 -25.43 -8.53
CA ARG A 312 -11.06 -25.70 -8.21
C ARG A 312 -11.80 -26.41 -9.35
N LEU A 313 -11.47 -26.11 -10.62
CA LEU A 313 -12.01 -26.85 -11.78
C LEU A 313 -11.61 -28.33 -11.81
N ARG A 314 -10.41 -28.68 -11.32
CA ARG A 314 -9.96 -30.08 -11.24
C ARG A 314 -10.53 -30.83 -10.03
N GLU A 315 -10.89 -30.10 -8.97
CA GLU A 315 -11.49 -30.66 -7.77
C GLU A 315 -12.96 -31.02 -7.97
N ILE A 316 -13.68 -30.31 -8.86
CA ILE A 316 -15.12 -30.53 -9.12
C ILE A 316 -15.45 -31.98 -9.52
N PRO A 317 -14.75 -32.62 -10.50
CA PRO A 317 -15.02 -34.03 -10.82
C PRO A 317 -14.81 -34.97 -9.63
N GLY A 318 -13.76 -34.76 -8.83
CA GLY A 318 -13.48 -35.56 -7.64
C GLY A 318 -14.48 -35.31 -6.50
N GLU A 319 -14.97 -34.10 -6.31
CA GLU A 319 -16.05 -33.79 -5.38
C GLU A 319 -17.38 -34.41 -5.80
N ILE A 320 -17.68 -34.41 -7.10
CA ILE A 320 -18.90 -35.03 -7.65
C ILE A 320 -18.83 -36.55 -7.48
N GLN A 321 -17.70 -37.18 -7.83
CA GLN A 321 -17.47 -38.60 -7.62
C GLN A 321 -17.55 -38.98 -6.14
N ASN A 322 -16.88 -38.22 -5.26
CA ASN A 322 -16.94 -38.44 -3.82
C ASN A 322 -18.35 -38.24 -3.24
N ALA A 323 -19.13 -37.28 -3.74
CA ALA A 323 -20.51 -37.09 -3.28
C ALA A 323 -21.40 -38.28 -3.69
N PHE A 324 -21.17 -38.82 -4.88
CA PHE A 324 -21.84 -40.03 -5.39
C PHE A 324 -21.49 -41.25 -4.54
N ASP A 325 -20.21 -41.47 -4.30
CA ASP A 325 -19.71 -42.60 -3.53
C ASP A 325 -20.15 -42.51 -2.06
N ASN A 326 -20.18 -41.32 -1.45
CA ASN A 326 -20.57 -41.15 -0.04
C ASN A 326 -22.08 -41.32 0.19
N ARG A 327 -22.96 -40.88 -0.73
CA ARG A 327 -24.42 -41.04 -0.54
C ARG A 327 -24.83 -42.50 -0.68
N ALA A 328 -24.36 -43.19 -1.72
CA ALA A 328 -24.61 -44.60 -1.92
C ALA A 328 -24.08 -45.48 -0.77
N LEU A 329 -22.95 -45.08 -0.17
CA LEU A 329 -22.39 -45.77 1.01
C LEU A 329 -23.21 -45.53 2.28
N MET A 330 -23.79 -44.35 2.46
CA MET A 330 -24.61 -44.00 3.62
C MET A 330 -25.99 -44.64 3.56
N ASP A 331 -26.64 -44.65 2.40
CA ASP A 331 -27.90 -45.35 2.20
C ASP A 331 -27.72 -46.85 2.50
N HIS A 332 -26.56 -47.43 2.13
CA HIS A 332 -26.19 -48.79 2.50
C HIS A 332 -26.02 -49.00 4.02
N TYR A 333 -25.46 -48.02 4.75
CA TYR A 333 -25.30 -48.10 6.20
C TYR A 333 -26.59 -47.97 6.98
N ILE A 334 -27.42 -47.00 6.60
CA ILE A 334 -28.75 -46.80 7.19
C ILE A 334 -29.57 -48.06 6.93
N GLN A 335 -29.53 -48.61 5.71
CA GLN A 335 -30.21 -49.86 5.42
C GLN A 335 -29.67 -51.03 6.25
N ARG A 336 -28.34 -51.15 6.48
CA ARG A 336 -27.79 -52.19 7.36
C ARG A 336 -28.17 -52.00 8.83
N MET A 337 -28.23 -50.76 9.32
CA MET A 337 -28.66 -50.46 10.69
C MET A 337 -30.16 -50.68 10.90
N VAL A 338 -30.99 -50.31 9.90
CA VAL A 338 -32.43 -50.58 9.88
C VAL A 338 -32.69 -52.09 9.78
N ASN A 339 -31.91 -52.82 8.99
CA ASN A 339 -31.95 -54.29 8.97
C ASN A 339 -31.42 -54.92 10.29
N PHE A 340 -30.75 -54.14 11.13
CA PHE A 340 -30.32 -54.50 12.50
C PHE A 340 -31.29 -54.03 13.58
N ALA A 341 -32.42 -53.42 13.23
CA ALA A 341 -33.33 -52.76 14.17
C ALA A 341 -34.03 -53.71 15.15
N ASP A 342 -33.98 -55.03 14.92
CA ASP A 342 -34.44 -56.03 15.87
C ASP A 342 -33.49 -56.18 17.07
N HIS A 343 -32.27 -55.62 17.00
CA HIS A 343 -31.36 -55.55 18.13
C HIS A 343 -31.80 -54.44 19.11
N PRO A 344 -32.10 -54.74 20.39
CA PRO A 344 -32.69 -53.80 21.34
C PRO A 344 -31.91 -52.48 21.53
N GLU A 345 -30.58 -52.55 21.40
CA GLU A 345 -29.69 -51.39 21.52
C GLU A 345 -29.65 -50.52 20.25
N ALA A 346 -29.86 -51.09 19.07
CA ALA A 346 -29.90 -50.33 17.82
C ALA A 346 -31.21 -49.54 17.72
N ARG A 347 -32.33 -50.15 18.16
CA ARG A 347 -33.66 -49.52 18.16
C ARG A 347 -33.71 -48.27 19.03
N ARG A 348 -33.16 -48.32 20.24
CA ARG A 348 -33.09 -47.16 21.15
C ARG A 348 -32.25 -45.99 20.63
N VAL A 349 -31.23 -46.27 19.81
CA VAL A 349 -30.42 -45.22 19.18
C VAL A 349 -31.16 -44.59 17.99
N LEU A 350 -31.92 -45.40 17.24
CA LEU A 350 -32.69 -44.94 16.09
C LEU A 350 -33.96 -44.13 16.48
N ASP A 351 -34.48 -44.31 17.69
CA ASP A 351 -35.65 -43.58 18.21
C ASP A 351 -35.36 -42.10 18.58
N HIS A 352 -34.12 -41.62 18.46
CA HIS A 352 -33.76 -40.22 18.70
C HIS A 352 -33.51 -39.48 17.37
N ASP A 353 -34.54 -38.82 16.84
CA ASP A 353 -34.54 -38.10 15.55
C ASP A 353 -33.36 -37.12 15.36
N TRP A 354 -32.89 -36.47 16.43
CA TRP A 354 -31.78 -35.51 16.36
C TRP A 354 -30.40 -36.16 16.16
N ILE A 355 -30.26 -37.46 16.43
CA ILE A 355 -29.00 -38.19 16.21
C ILE A 355 -28.69 -38.26 14.72
N LEU A 356 -29.69 -38.34 13.84
CA LEU A 356 -29.46 -38.44 12.39
C LEU A 356 -29.01 -37.10 11.78
N ASP A 357 -29.51 -35.96 12.28
CA ASP A 357 -29.22 -34.63 11.71
C ASP A 357 -27.91 -33.98 12.24
N GLN A 358 -27.55 -34.17 13.51
CA GLN A 358 -26.46 -33.43 14.16
C GLN A 358 -25.13 -34.22 14.27
N PHE A 359 -25.14 -35.56 14.17
CA PHE A 359 -23.93 -36.38 14.30
C PHE A 359 -23.06 -36.46 13.03
N TRP A 360 -23.56 -35.96 11.90
CA TRP A 360 -22.96 -36.02 10.55
C TRP A 360 -21.46 -35.65 10.51
N TYR A 361 -21.02 -34.67 11.29
CA TYR A 361 -19.64 -34.16 11.24
C TYR A 361 -18.69 -34.80 12.26
N ARG A 362 -19.17 -35.23 13.44
CA ARG A 362 -18.32 -35.84 14.49
C ARG A 362 -18.11 -37.34 14.27
N PHE A 363 -19.13 -38.04 13.76
CA PHE A 363 -19.07 -39.47 13.46
C PHE A 363 -17.94 -39.80 12.46
N ARG A 364 -17.73 -38.91 11.48
CA ARG A 364 -16.76 -39.07 10.39
C ARG A 364 -15.28 -38.98 10.82
N ARG A 365 -14.96 -38.42 12.00
CA ARG A 365 -13.56 -38.07 12.33
C ARG A 365 -13.04 -38.53 13.69
N LEU A 366 -13.89 -38.71 14.70
CA LEU A 366 -13.44 -38.95 16.08
C LEU A 366 -13.88 -40.28 16.69
N HIS A 367 -14.98 -40.90 16.24
CA HIS A 367 -15.52 -42.06 16.96
C HIS A 367 -15.29 -43.40 16.26
N VAL A 368 -15.43 -43.48 14.95
CA VAL A 368 -15.05 -44.71 14.21
C VAL A 368 -13.59 -45.08 14.48
N HIS A 369 -12.71 -44.08 14.47
CA HIS A 369 -11.27 -44.26 14.66
C HIS A 369 -10.86 -44.58 16.11
N HIS A 370 -11.68 -44.17 17.09
CA HIS A 370 -11.41 -44.36 18.51
C HIS A 370 -12.03 -45.65 19.05
N VAL A 371 -13.18 -46.06 18.49
CA VAL A 371 -13.86 -47.31 18.83
C VAL A 371 -13.20 -48.51 18.14
N LEU A 372 -12.69 -48.35 16.92
CA LEU A 372 -12.10 -49.45 16.13
C LEU A 372 -10.57 -49.42 16.07
N GLY A 373 -9.92 -48.45 16.72
CA GLY A 373 -8.45 -48.34 16.81
C GLY A 373 -7.73 -47.87 15.53
N GLU A 374 -8.36 -47.96 14.35
CA GLU A 374 -7.78 -47.59 13.06
C GLU A 374 -8.77 -46.83 12.15
N PRO A 375 -8.29 -46.07 11.13
CA PRO A 375 -9.18 -45.44 10.16
C PRO A 375 -9.78 -46.52 9.28
N LEU A 376 -11.12 -46.61 9.25
CA LEU A 376 -11.81 -47.52 8.33
C LEU A 376 -11.44 -47.18 6.87
N LYS A 377 -10.64 -48.05 6.25
CA LYS A 377 -10.29 -47.96 4.82
C LYS A 377 -11.46 -48.39 3.92
N ASN A 378 -12.30 -49.31 4.40
CA ASN A 378 -13.51 -49.75 3.71
C ASN A 378 -14.67 -49.94 4.70
N PRO A 379 -15.71 -49.10 4.62
CA PRO A 379 -16.82 -49.16 5.55
C PRO A 379 -17.69 -50.44 5.41
N ARG A 380 -17.64 -51.13 4.25
CA ARG A 380 -18.30 -52.43 4.06
C ARG A 380 -17.66 -53.58 4.86
N ALA A 381 -16.49 -53.37 5.46
CA ALA A 381 -15.76 -54.38 6.22
C ALA A 381 -16.19 -54.51 7.68
N LEU A 382 -17.12 -53.66 8.16
CA LEU A 382 -17.64 -53.78 9.53
C LEU A 382 -18.45 -55.04 9.70
N ASN A 383 -18.03 -55.87 10.66
CA ASN A 383 -18.79 -57.02 11.09
C ASN A 383 -19.86 -56.60 12.13
N GLU A 384 -20.73 -57.53 12.48
CA GLU A 384 -21.82 -57.32 13.45
C GLU A 384 -21.30 -56.89 14.84
N GLU A 385 -20.18 -57.45 15.28
CA GLU A 385 -19.57 -57.12 16.57
C GLU A 385 -19.08 -55.66 16.63
N ASP A 386 -18.49 -55.16 15.54
CA ASP A 386 -18.05 -53.77 15.43
C ASP A 386 -19.22 -52.79 15.47
N LEU A 387 -20.34 -53.14 14.84
CA LEU A 387 -21.56 -52.33 14.84
C LEU A 387 -22.19 -52.28 16.25
N VAL A 388 -22.22 -53.40 16.98
CA VAL A 388 -22.70 -53.44 18.35
C VAL A 388 -21.82 -52.59 19.29
N ARG A 389 -20.49 -52.71 19.18
CA ARG A 389 -19.56 -51.87 19.96
C ARG A 389 -19.77 -50.38 19.70
N LEU A 390 -19.97 -50.02 18.43
CA LEU A 390 -20.22 -48.65 18.04
C LEU A 390 -21.56 -48.12 18.61
N CYS A 391 -22.63 -48.92 18.57
CA CYS A 391 -23.92 -48.57 19.18
C CYS A 391 -23.81 -48.36 20.70
N VAL A 392 -23.05 -49.21 21.41
CA VAL A 392 -22.83 -49.07 22.86
C VAL A 392 -22.09 -47.77 23.20
N GLU A 393 -21.07 -47.40 22.42
CA GLU A 393 -20.32 -46.15 22.64
C GLU A 393 -21.15 -44.90 22.29
N VAL A 394 -21.95 -44.96 21.22
CA VAL A 394 -22.92 -43.89 20.90
C VAL A 394 -23.91 -43.72 22.05
N LYS A 395 -24.45 -44.82 22.60
CA LYS A 395 -25.35 -44.78 23.75
C LYS A 395 -24.71 -44.15 24.99
N LYS A 396 -23.44 -44.49 25.30
CA LYS A 396 -22.70 -43.84 26.41
C LYS A 396 -22.56 -42.33 26.19
N LEU A 397 -22.34 -41.89 24.95
CA LEU A 397 -22.25 -40.46 24.61
C LEU A 397 -23.60 -39.75 24.73
N VAL A 398 -24.70 -40.41 24.34
CA VAL A 398 -26.06 -39.88 24.50
C VAL A 398 -26.37 -39.70 25.99
N HIS A 399 -26.15 -40.73 26.82
CA HIS A 399 -26.38 -40.63 28.26
C HIS A 399 -25.49 -39.59 28.93
N ARG A 400 -24.22 -39.47 28.51
CA ARG A 400 -23.33 -38.39 28.98
C ARG A 400 -23.91 -37.02 28.62
N ARG A 401 -24.37 -36.83 27.39
CA ARG A 401 -24.96 -35.55 26.94
C ARG A 401 -26.21 -35.20 27.75
N GLU A 402 -27.15 -36.13 27.91
CA GLU A 402 -28.36 -35.91 28.71
C GLU A 402 -28.01 -35.51 30.15
N ALA A 403 -27.03 -36.19 30.75
CA ALA A 403 -26.54 -35.85 32.09
C ALA A 403 -25.83 -34.48 32.13
N CYS A 404 -25.12 -34.09 31.06
CA CYS A 404 -24.52 -32.76 30.93
C CYS A 404 -25.58 -31.65 30.79
N ASP A 405 -26.67 -31.92 30.06
CA ASP A 405 -27.78 -30.99 29.88
C ASP A 405 -28.49 -30.75 31.22
N VAL A 406 -28.71 -31.79 32.03
CA VAL A 406 -29.25 -31.65 33.41
C VAL A 406 -28.34 -30.81 34.31
N VAL A 407 -27.02 -30.97 34.20
CA VAL A 407 -26.04 -30.17 34.96
C VAL A 407 -26.07 -28.71 34.52
N LEU A 408 -26.16 -28.47 33.21
CA LEU A 408 -26.28 -27.13 32.64
C LEU A 408 -27.57 -26.44 33.10
N GLU A 409 -28.69 -27.15 33.12
CA GLU A 409 -29.97 -26.61 33.63
C GLU A 409 -29.87 -26.23 35.11
N LYS A 410 -29.28 -27.09 35.95
CA LYS A 410 -29.05 -26.78 37.37
C LYS A 410 -28.11 -25.60 37.58
N LEU A 411 -27.05 -25.50 36.77
CA LEU A 411 -26.11 -24.38 36.81
C LEU A 411 -26.78 -23.07 36.39
N VAL A 412 -27.60 -23.10 35.33
CA VAL A 412 -28.39 -21.95 34.87
C VAL A 412 -29.35 -21.48 35.97
N ALA A 413 -30.04 -22.41 36.64
CA ALA A 413 -30.93 -22.08 37.75
C ALA A 413 -30.20 -21.42 38.94
N LYS A 414 -28.94 -21.80 39.21
CA LYS A 414 -28.10 -21.23 40.28
C LYS A 414 -27.52 -19.86 39.95
N LEU A 415 -27.44 -19.49 38.68
CA LEU A 415 -26.91 -18.21 38.19
C LEU A 415 -27.97 -17.09 38.16
N ASP A 416 -29.09 -17.30 38.85
CA ASP A 416 -30.30 -16.47 38.94
C ASP A 416 -30.11 -14.98 38.52
N GLY A 417 -30.72 -14.59 37.40
CA GLY A 417 -30.69 -13.22 36.87
C GLY A 417 -29.51 -12.85 35.96
N VAL A 418 -28.50 -13.71 35.79
CA VAL A 418 -27.45 -13.51 34.79
C VAL A 418 -27.95 -14.05 33.43
N PRO A 419 -27.85 -13.32 32.31
CA PRO A 419 -28.31 -13.76 30.97
C PRO A 419 -27.36 -14.82 30.38
N PHE A 420 -27.01 -15.83 31.17
CA PHE A 420 -26.07 -16.87 30.83
C PHE A 420 -26.63 -17.80 29.75
N LYS A 421 -27.93 -18.12 29.82
CA LYS A 421 -28.63 -18.93 28.82
C LYS A 421 -28.69 -18.24 27.46
N GLU A 422 -29.04 -16.94 27.46
CA GLU A 422 -29.08 -16.11 26.24
C GLU A 422 -27.69 -15.87 25.65
N GLU A 423 -26.65 -15.66 26.47
CA GLU A 423 -25.27 -15.56 25.98
C GLU A 423 -24.75 -16.89 25.40
N LEU A 424 -25.13 -18.03 25.99
CA LEU A 424 -24.83 -19.36 25.45
C LEU A 424 -25.52 -19.55 24.11
N GLU A 425 -26.81 -19.26 24.00
CA GLU A 425 -27.60 -19.44 22.77
C GLU A 425 -27.19 -18.46 21.66
N GLN A 426 -26.94 -17.18 21.97
CA GLN A 426 -26.54 -16.17 20.98
C GLN A 426 -25.10 -16.35 20.46
N ASN A 427 -24.21 -16.97 21.23
CA ASN A 427 -22.78 -17.11 20.86
C ASN A 427 -22.34 -18.55 20.57
N SER A 428 -23.21 -19.56 20.72
CA SER A 428 -22.82 -20.96 20.52
C SER A 428 -22.70 -21.34 19.04
N TRP A 429 -23.32 -20.61 18.10
CA TRP A 429 -23.37 -21.05 16.69
C TRP A 429 -23.33 -19.93 15.63
N GLY A 430 -22.82 -18.74 15.97
CA GLY A 430 -22.53 -17.69 14.99
C GLY A 430 -21.21 -17.93 14.24
N ALA A 431 -21.16 -17.60 12.93
CA ALA A 431 -20.03 -17.83 12.01
C ALA A 431 -18.70 -17.12 12.38
N ASN A 432 -18.62 -16.43 13.53
CA ASN A 432 -17.43 -15.74 14.00
C ASN A 432 -16.50 -16.68 14.78
N LYS A 433 -15.34 -16.96 14.19
CA LYS A 433 -14.25 -17.81 14.73
C LYS A 433 -13.87 -17.51 16.19
N TRP A 434 -14.01 -16.26 16.63
CA TRP A 434 -13.66 -15.82 17.99
C TRP A 434 -14.66 -16.25 19.07
N ALA A 435 -15.97 -16.16 18.79
CA ALA A 435 -17.01 -16.62 19.72
C ALA A 435 -16.92 -18.13 19.94
N TYR A 436 -16.63 -18.87 18.87
CA TYR A 436 -16.42 -20.33 18.92
C TYR A 436 -15.17 -20.74 19.73
N SER A 437 -14.04 -20.06 19.55
CA SER A 437 -12.80 -20.38 20.29
C SER A 437 -12.87 -19.98 21.77
N PHE A 438 -13.51 -18.86 22.10
CA PHE A 438 -13.71 -18.42 23.47
C PHE A 438 -14.67 -19.37 24.22
N ASN A 439 -15.84 -19.69 23.63
CA ASN A 439 -16.81 -20.62 24.24
C ASN A 439 -16.26 -22.03 24.37
N LYS A 440 -15.46 -22.49 23.39
CA LYS A 440 -14.82 -23.81 23.49
C LYS A 440 -13.82 -23.86 24.64
N ALA A 441 -13.01 -22.83 24.86
CA ALA A 441 -12.10 -22.75 26.00
C ALA A 441 -12.85 -22.57 27.34
N TYR A 442 -13.94 -21.78 27.34
CA TYR A 442 -14.79 -21.53 28.51
C TYR A 442 -15.47 -22.81 29.01
N ILE A 443 -16.09 -23.56 28.10
CA ILE A 443 -16.73 -24.86 28.39
C ILE A 443 -15.66 -25.90 28.77
N HIS A 444 -14.52 -25.95 28.08
CA HIS A 444 -13.45 -26.91 28.43
C HIS A 444 -12.75 -26.61 29.76
N CYS A 445 -12.66 -25.34 30.19
CA CYS A 445 -11.93 -25.02 31.42
C CYS A 445 -12.80 -25.12 32.68
N ILE A 446 -14.12 -24.92 32.56
CA ILE A 446 -15.03 -24.92 33.71
C ILE A 446 -15.78 -26.23 33.80
N LEU A 447 -16.21 -26.78 32.65
CA LEU A 447 -17.10 -27.92 32.60
C LEU A 447 -16.38 -29.22 32.24
N ALA A 448 -15.10 -29.23 31.85
CA ALA A 448 -14.45 -30.50 31.46
C ALA A 448 -14.42 -31.56 32.56
N GLU A 449 -14.18 -31.19 33.83
CA GLU A 449 -14.21 -32.13 34.96
C GLU A 449 -15.66 -32.57 35.29
N PRO A 450 -16.63 -31.63 35.42
CA PRO A 450 -18.06 -31.97 35.57
C PRO A 450 -18.66 -32.82 34.44
N LEU A 451 -18.26 -32.60 33.19
CA LEU A 451 -18.78 -33.32 32.01
C LEU A 451 -18.18 -34.73 31.86
N LEU A 452 -17.09 -35.05 32.56
CA LEU A 452 -16.49 -36.39 32.56
C LEU A 452 -17.25 -37.36 33.45
N ASP A 453 -17.78 -36.88 34.59
CA ASP A 453 -18.68 -37.64 35.46
C ASP A 453 -19.74 -36.75 36.11
N PRO A 454 -20.89 -36.56 35.44
CA PRO A 454 -21.99 -35.74 35.95
C PRO A 454 -22.55 -36.18 37.30
N ALA A 455 -22.35 -37.45 37.69
CA ALA A 455 -22.85 -38.00 38.95
C ALA A 455 -22.06 -37.48 40.18
N LEU A 456 -20.83 -36.98 39.97
CA LEU A 456 -19.98 -36.45 41.04
C LEU A 456 -20.26 -34.97 41.36
N ILE A 457 -21.21 -34.35 40.67
CA ILE A 457 -21.51 -32.93 40.84
C ILE A 457 -22.49 -32.76 42.00
N THR A 458 -21.94 -32.46 43.19
CA THR A 458 -22.71 -32.08 44.36
C THR A 458 -23.24 -30.64 44.23
N ASN A 459 -24.23 -30.28 45.05
CA ASN A 459 -24.73 -28.90 45.09
C ASN A 459 -23.62 -27.90 45.46
N GLU A 460 -22.69 -28.28 46.35
CA GLU A 460 -21.52 -27.48 46.69
C GLU A 460 -20.60 -27.25 45.49
N LYS A 461 -20.41 -28.28 44.66
CA LYS A 461 -19.63 -28.17 43.42
C LYS A 461 -20.34 -27.30 42.37
N LEU A 462 -21.66 -27.38 42.29
CA LEU A 462 -22.47 -26.49 41.46
C LEU A 462 -22.36 -25.03 41.91
N ASP A 463 -22.37 -24.78 43.22
CA ASP A 463 -22.21 -23.43 43.78
C ASP A 463 -20.79 -22.89 43.50
N GLU A 464 -19.75 -23.73 43.64
CA GLU A 464 -18.36 -23.38 43.26
C GLU A 464 -18.24 -23.03 41.77
N LEU A 465 -18.90 -23.80 40.89
CA LEU A 465 -18.92 -23.57 39.45
C LEU A 465 -19.70 -22.30 39.09
N ALA A 466 -20.86 -22.08 39.72
CA ALA A 466 -21.65 -20.87 39.51
C ALA A 466 -20.85 -19.62 39.88
N GLU A 467 -20.11 -19.66 40.99
CA GLU A 467 -19.28 -18.54 41.42
C GLU A 467 -18.10 -18.28 40.49
N LYS A 468 -17.44 -19.33 39.99
CA LYS A 468 -16.41 -19.22 38.94
C LYS A 468 -16.96 -18.60 37.66
N VAL A 469 -18.17 -19.00 37.24
CA VAL A 469 -18.85 -18.45 36.06
C VAL A 469 -19.18 -16.97 36.27
N ARG A 470 -19.72 -16.58 37.43
CA ARG A 470 -19.99 -15.17 37.77
C ARG A 470 -18.72 -14.32 37.71
N SER A 471 -17.65 -14.75 38.36
CA SER A 471 -16.36 -14.03 38.36
C SER A 471 -15.79 -13.80 36.95
N LEU A 472 -15.93 -14.78 36.06
CA LEU A 472 -15.45 -14.66 34.69
C LEU A 472 -16.32 -13.73 33.84
N LEU A 473 -17.65 -13.77 34.02
CA LEU A 473 -18.56 -12.84 33.35
C LEU A 473 -18.33 -11.40 33.80
N GLU A 474 -18.11 -11.17 35.09
CA GLU A 474 -17.73 -9.85 35.61
C GLU A 474 -16.44 -9.33 34.99
N ARG A 475 -15.40 -10.18 34.89
CA ARG A 475 -14.14 -9.82 34.22
C ARG A 475 -14.35 -9.51 32.74
N LYS A 476 -15.19 -10.26 32.03
CA LYS A 476 -15.54 -10.01 30.63
C LYS A 476 -16.22 -8.65 30.47
N HIS A 477 -17.22 -8.35 31.28
CA HIS A 477 -17.91 -7.06 31.25
C HIS A 477 -16.99 -5.90 31.62
N GLU A 478 -16.08 -6.10 32.56
CA GLU A 478 -15.08 -5.10 32.93
C GLU A 478 -14.10 -4.81 31.79
N VAL A 479 -13.60 -5.83 31.11
CA VAL A 479 -12.76 -5.65 29.91
C VAL A 479 -13.55 -4.92 28.83
N HIS A 480 -14.81 -5.28 28.60
CA HIS A 480 -15.65 -4.62 27.60
C HIS A 480 -15.87 -3.14 27.92
N ARG A 481 -16.19 -2.80 29.19
CA ARG A 481 -16.30 -1.41 29.65
C ARG A 481 -15.00 -0.64 29.50
N LYS A 482 -13.85 -1.22 29.85
CA LYS A 482 -12.54 -0.60 29.68
C LYS A 482 -12.23 -0.32 28.21
N VAL A 483 -12.54 -1.27 27.33
CA VAL A 483 -12.38 -1.09 25.87
C VAL A 483 -13.30 0.02 25.37
N GLU A 484 -14.55 0.04 25.80
CA GLU A 484 -15.53 1.06 25.39
C GLU A 484 -15.12 2.47 25.85
N LEU A 485 -14.66 2.62 27.10
CA LEU A 485 -14.12 3.87 27.64
C LEU A 485 -12.84 4.34 26.92
N LEU A 486 -12.00 3.41 26.44
CA LEU A 486 -10.83 3.75 25.63
C LEU A 486 -11.20 4.23 24.22
N VAL A 487 -12.38 3.83 23.72
CA VAL A 487 -12.86 4.17 22.37
C VAL A 487 -13.68 5.47 22.34
N GLN A 488 -14.34 5.86 23.44
CA GLN A 488 -15.22 7.05 23.47
C GLN A 488 -14.58 8.41 23.17
N PRO A 489 -13.31 8.74 23.51
CA PRO A 489 -12.71 10.03 23.15
C PRO A 489 -12.40 10.16 21.63
N THR A 490 -12.47 9.06 20.88
CA THR A 490 -12.07 9.00 19.46
C THR A 490 -13.25 8.96 18.49
N ARG A 491 -14.36 9.64 18.80
CA ARG A 491 -15.51 9.81 17.89
C ARG A 491 -15.23 10.57 16.59
N LYS A 492 -13.99 11.04 16.35
CA LYS A 492 -13.51 11.56 15.06
C LYS A 492 -12.77 10.53 14.18
N TYR A 493 -12.68 9.25 14.57
CA TYR A 493 -11.93 8.23 13.83
C TYR A 493 -12.72 6.92 13.64
N VAL A 494 -13.98 7.02 13.20
CA VAL A 494 -14.82 5.84 12.92
C VAL A 494 -14.37 5.06 11.66
N GLU A 495 -13.41 5.56 10.88
CA GLU A 495 -12.85 4.83 9.73
C GLU A 495 -11.70 3.86 10.07
N TRP A 496 -11.26 3.76 11.34
CA TRP A 496 -10.09 2.95 11.73
C TRP A 496 -10.40 1.59 12.39
N THR A 497 -11.67 1.22 12.56
CA THR A 497 -12.06 -0.06 13.17
C THR A 497 -11.80 -1.29 12.31
N HIS A 498 -11.51 -1.13 11.01
CA HIS A 498 -11.18 -2.25 10.12
C HIS A 498 -9.69 -2.70 10.16
N HIS A 499 -8.84 -2.16 11.04
CA HIS A 499 -7.41 -2.48 11.06
C HIS A 499 -6.81 -2.84 12.44
N LEU A 500 -7.61 -3.14 13.47
CA LEU A 500 -7.11 -3.62 14.77
C LEU A 500 -7.08 -5.17 14.87
N ASP A 501 -6.40 -5.83 13.93
CA ASP A 501 -6.21 -7.30 13.87
C ASP A 501 -5.00 -7.82 14.72
N GLY A 502 -4.65 -7.14 15.81
CA GLY A 502 -3.31 -7.28 16.43
C GLY A 502 -3.19 -7.98 17.79
N TRP A 503 -4.28 -8.33 18.47
CA TRP A 503 -4.21 -8.85 19.84
C TRP A 503 -4.18 -10.38 19.88
N ARG A 504 -3.22 -10.95 20.62
CA ARG A 504 -3.20 -12.39 20.95
C ARG A 504 -3.22 -12.62 22.46
N TRP A 505 -3.89 -13.71 22.83
CA TRP A 505 -3.87 -14.29 24.17
C TRP A 505 -2.71 -15.27 24.26
N ASN A 506 -1.86 -15.09 25.26
CA ASN A 506 -0.83 -16.07 25.60
C ASN A 506 -1.05 -16.54 27.04
N ARG A 507 -0.96 -17.86 27.25
CA ARG A 507 -1.02 -18.47 28.57
C ARG A 507 0.38 -18.89 28.96
N VAL A 508 0.89 -18.33 30.05
CA VAL A 508 2.18 -18.72 30.63
C VAL A 508 1.93 -18.89 32.14
N ASN A 509 2.24 -20.08 32.67
CA ASN A 509 2.13 -20.39 34.10
C ASN A 509 0.76 -20.06 34.74
N ASN A 510 -0.34 -20.49 34.10
CA ASN A 510 -1.72 -20.26 34.54
C ASN A 510 -2.19 -18.80 34.61
N GLU A 511 -1.39 -17.85 34.15
CA GLU A 511 -1.80 -16.46 33.98
C GLU A 511 -2.04 -16.13 32.50
N VAL A 512 -2.94 -15.19 32.26
CA VAL A 512 -3.35 -14.76 30.92
C VAL A 512 -2.75 -13.39 30.63
N PHE A 513 -1.97 -13.30 29.57
CA PHE A 513 -1.34 -12.05 29.12
C PHE A 513 -1.88 -11.59 27.78
N PHE A 514 -1.99 -10.27 27.64
CA PHE A 514 -2.34 -9.61 26.38
C PHE A 514 -1.08 -9.01 25.74
N SER A 515 -0.83 -9.31 24.47
CA SER A 515 0.29 -8.73 23.73
C SER A 515 -0.17 -8.10 22.41
N LEU A 516 0.42 -6.94 22.09
CA LEU A 516 0.20 -6.19 20.85
C LEU A 516 1.39 -6.40 19.92
N GLN A 517 1.18 -6.90 18.70
CA GLN A 517 2.25 -6.95 17.70
C GLN A 517 2.29 -5.69 16.83
N GLY A 518 3.51 -5.21 16.54
CA GLY A 518 3.76 -4.17 15.53
C GLY A 518 3.97 -2.74 16.04
N VAL A 519 4.11 -2.53 17.36
CA VAL A 519 4.39 -1.22 17.95
C VAL A 519 5.85 -1.18 18.44
N SER A 520 6.61 -0.17 18.04
CA SER A 520 8.00 0.00 18.51
C SER A 520 8.03 0.23 20.03
N ASN A 521 9.08 -0.27 20.69
CA ASN A 521 9.25 -0.21 22.15
C ASN A 521 9.03 1.20 22.74
N GLU A 522 9.38 2.26 22.00
CA GLU A 522 9.23 3.64 22.44
C GLU A 522 7.79 4.18 22.36
N LYS A 523 6.97 3.66 21.43
CA LYS A 523 5.52 3.95 21.38
C LYS A 523 4.75 3.19 22.46
N ALA A 524 5.13 1.95 22.74
CA ALA A 524 4.59 1.19 23.87
C ALA A 524 4.95 1.87 25.20
N ARG A 525 6.19 2.35 25.33
CA ARG A 525 6.67 3.11 26.49
C ARG A 525 5.94 4.45 26.67
N LEU A 526 5.71 5.23 25.62
CA LEU A 526 4.93 6.48 25.69
C LEU A 526 3.44 6.28 26.01
N LEU A 527 2.87 5.12 25.64
CA LEU A 527 1.52 4.73 26.03
C LEU A 527 1.44 4.33 27.51
N LEU A 528 2.49 3.70 28.03
CA LEU A 528 2.63 3.30 29.44
C LEU A 528 2.98 4.50 30.35
N GLU A 529 3.82 5.44 29.90
CA GLU A 529 4.22 6.62 30.68
C GLU A 529 3.10 7.66 30.81
N LYS A 530 2.09 7.65 29.92
CA LYS A 530 0.98 8.63 29.93
C LYS A 530 -0.25 8.21 30.72
N LYS A 531 -0.31 6.98 31.23
CA LYS A 531 -1.41 6.52 32.10
C LYS A 531 -0.85 5.64 33.20
N SER A 532 -0.72 6.20 34.39
CA SER A 532 -0.68 5.41 35.61
C SER A 532 -1.95 4.56 35.68
N LEU A 533 -1.75 3.26 35.97
CA LEU A 533 -2.70 2.20 36.36
C LEU A 533 -2.99 1.06 35.36
N ILE A 534 -2.54 -0.13 35.82
CA ILE A 534 -3.13 -1.49 35.78
C ILE A 534 -2.39 -2.50 34.90
N PHE A 535 -1.81 -3.49 35.60
CA PHE A 535 -1.41 -4.83 35.16
C PHE A 535 -2.64 -5.73 35.00
#